data_AF-F1DIA1-F1
#
_entry.id   AF-F1DIA1-F1
#
_cell.length_a   1.000
_cell.length_b   1.000
_cell.length_c   1.000
_cell.angle_alpha   90.00
_cell.angle_beta   90.00
_cell.angle_gamma   90.00
#
_symmetry.space_group_name_H-M   'P 1'
#
loop_
_entity.id
_entity.type
_entity.pdbx_description
1 polymer ?
#
loop_
_entity_poly.entity_id
_entity_poly.type
_entity_poly.pdbx_seq_one_letter_code
_entity_poly.pdbx_strand_id
1 'polypeptide(L)' 'ALAVYDKETPDRWTDIARAVGGRTAEEVKRHYDVLLEDINYIESGNVPFPNYR' A
#
# COMPACT_ATOMS: atom_id res chain seq x y z
N ALA A 1 -3.32 -3.37 -10.22
CA ALA A 1 -4.16 -3.60 -9.02
C ALA A 1 -4.43 -2.32 -8.24
N LEU A 2 -3.43 -1.53 -7.82
CA LEU A 2 -3.66 -0.27 -7.09
C LEU A 2 -4.29 0.88 -7.92
N ALA A 3 -4.21 0.78 -9.25
CA ALA A 3 -4.69 1.80 -10.20
C ALA A 3 -6.15 1.62 -10.68
N VAL A 4 -6.85 0.57 -10.23
CA VAL A 4 -8.19 0.22 -10.73
C VAL A 4 -9.29 0.49 -9.68
N TYR A 5 -8.95 0.48 -8.41
CA TYR A 5 -9.92 0.68 -7.33
C TYR A 5 -9.72 2.06 -6.71
N ASP A 6 -10.60 2.98 -7.10
CA ASP A 6 -10.65 4.35 -6.61
C ASP A 6 -11.02 4.38 -5.11
N LYS A 7 -10.58 5.43 -4.43
CA LYS A 7 -10.56 5.54 -2.95
C LYS A 7 -11.93 5.52 -2.27
N GLU A 8 -13.04 5.51 -3.02
CA GLU A 8 -14.40 5.68 -2.51
C GLU A 8 -15.29 4.42 -2.55
N THR A 9 -14.75 3.24 -2.88
CA THR A 9 -15.58 2.02 -2.82
C THR A 9 -15.61 1.48 -1.40
N PRO A 10 -16.78 1.41 -0.72
CA PRO A 10 -16.88 0.93 0.67
C PRO A 10 -16.32 -0.49 0.87
N ASP A 11 -16.28 -1.31 -0.20
CA ASP A 11 -15.81 -2.70 -0.18
C ASP A 11 -14.43 -2.93 -0.83
N ARG A 12 -13.63 -1.87 -1.02
CA ARG A 12 -12.32 -1.92 -1.70
C ARG A 12 -11.40 -3.03 -1.16
N TRP A 13 -11.31 -3.18 0.15
CA TRP A 13 -10.44 -4.18 0.77
C TRP A 13 -10.90 -5.60 0.53
N THR A 14 -12.22 -5.81 0.50
CA THR A 14 -12.86 -7.09 0.19
C THR A 14 -12.61 -7.50 -1.26
N ASP A 15 -12.71 -6.55 -2.20
CA ASP A 15 -12.43 -6.80 -3.62
C ASP A 15 -10.95 -7.08 -3.88
N ILE A 16 -10.05 -6.35 -3.23
CA ILE A 16 -8.61 -6.58 -3.35
C ILE A 16 -8.24 -7.92 -2.72
N ALA A 17 -8.79 -8.26 -1.56
CA ALA A 17 -8.60 -9.57 -0.92
C ALA A 17 -9.04 -10.71 -1.85
N ARG A 18 -10.20 -10.56 -2.49
CA ARG A 18 -10.71 -11.51 -3.49
C ARG A 18 -9.82 -11.60 -4.74
N ALA A 19 -9.28 -10.48 -5.22
CA ALA A 19 -8.40 -10.44 -6.38
C ALA A 19 -7.00 -10.99 -6.11
N VAL A 20 -6.48 -10.81 -4.90
CA VAL A 20 -5.15 -11.30 -4.48
C VAL A 20 -5.18 -12.79 -4.17
N GLY A 21 -6.32 -13.31 -3.70
CA GLY A 21 -6.53 -14.73 -3.41
C GLY A 21 -5.73 -15.19 -2.18
N GLY A 22 -6.43 -15.61 -1.13
CA GLY A 22 -5.80 -16.15 0.08
C GLY A 22 -5.32 -15.11 1.11
N ARG A 23 -5.80 -13.86 1.04
CA ARG A 23 -5.60 -12.85 2.08
C ARG A 23 -6.94 -12.26 2.52
N THR A 24 -7.08 -11.89 3.79
CA THR A 24 -8.31 -11.23 4.28
C THR A 24 -8.28 -9.72 4.03
N ALA A 25 -9.44 -9.07 4.10
CA ALA A 25 -9.55 -7.62 3.95
C ALA A 25 -8.69 -6.87 5.00
N GLU A 26 -8.58 -7.38 6.22
CA GLU A 26 -7.74 -6.81 7.27
C GLU A 26 -6.24 -6.89 6.93
N GLU A 27 -5.78 -8.03 6.39
CA GLU A 27 -4.38 -8.21 6.00
C GLU A 27 -4.00 -7.29 4.84
N VAL A 28 -4.92 -7.10 3.89
CA VAL A 28 -4.71 -6.16 2.77
C VAL A 28 -4.64 -4.73 3.29
N LYS A 29 -5.53 -4.34 4.21
CA LYS A 29 -5.51 -3.00 4.82
C LYS A 29 -4.21 -2.75 5.58
N ARG A 30 -3.76 -3.71 6.40
CA ARG A 30 -2.49 -3.60 7.14
C ARG A 30 -1.30 -3.42 6.21
N HIS A 31 -1.25 -4.17 5.11
CA HIS A 31 -0.18 -4.02 4.12
C HIS A 31 -0.21 -2.68 3.40
N TYR A 32 -1.41 -2.15 3.14
CA TYR A 32 -1.57 -0.84 2.54
C TYR A 32 -1.08 0.28 3.48
N ASP A 33 -1.36 0.19 4.78
CA ASP A 33 -0.90 1.18 5.75
C ASP A 33 0.64 1.23 5.83
N VAL A 34 1.32 0.07 5.81
CA VAL A 34 2.79 -0.01 5.75
C VAL A 34 3.31 0.61 4.45
N LEU A 35 2.67 0.35 3.31
CA LEU A 35 3.09 0.93 2.03
C LEU A 35 2.95 2.46 2.04
N LEU A 36 1.90 3.00 2.66
CA LEU A 36 1.74 4.45 2.82
C LEU A 36 2.82 5.05 3.72
N GLU A 37 3.19 4.36 4.79
CA GLU A 37 4.28 4.78 5.68
C GLU A 37 5.61 4.82 4.92
N ASP A 38 5.93 3.79 4.14
CA ASP A 38 7.13 3.72 3.31
C ASP A 38 7.16 4.85 2.26
N ILE A 39 6.03 5.12 1.58
CA ILE A 39 5.93 6.21 0.59
C ILE A 39 6.15 7.56 1.28
N ASN A 40 5.50 7.81 2.42
CA ASN A 40 5.71 9.03 3.19
C ASN A 40 7.17 9.18 3.64
N TYR A 41 7.83 8.08 3.98
CA TYR A 41 9.24 8.07 4.36
C TYR A 41 10.15 8.45 3.18
N ILE A 42 9.84 7.94 1.97
CA ILE A 42 10.55 8.30 0.73
C ILE A 42 10.30 9.77 0.36
N GLU A 43 9.06 10.21 0.35
CA GLU A 43 8.67 11.58 -0.04
C GLU A 43 9.17 12.64 0.95
N SER A 44 9.29 12.30 2.24
CA SER A 44 9.85 13.20 3.25
C SER A 44 11.38 13.39 3.13
N GLY A 45 12.04 12.73 2.17
CA GLY A 45 13.47 12.90 1.93
C GLY A 45 14.37 12.32 3.03
N ASN A 46 13.82 11.48 3.92
CA ASN A 46 14.54 10.81 5.00
C ASN A 46 15.28 9.55 4.54
N VAL A 47 15.41 9.32 3.23
CA VAL A 47 16.24 8.24 2.71
C VAL A 47 17.65 8.80 2.55
N PRO A 48 18.62 8.36 3.38
CA PRO A 48 20.01 8.77 3.19
C PRO A 48 20.45 8.30 1.80
N PHE A 49 20.80 9.24 0.92
CA PHE A 49 21.39 8.90 -0.36
C PHE A 49 22.68 8.11 -0.10
N PRO A 50 22.88 6.96 -0.77
CA PRO A 50 24.14 6.25 -0.67
C PRO A 50 25.27 7.16 -1.17
N ASN A 51 26.34 7.26 -0.39
CA ASN A 51 27.50 8.04 -0.77
C ASN A 51 28.29 7.25 -1.82
N TYR A 52 27.92 7.40 -3.09
CA TYR A 52 28.66 6.85 -4.22
C TYR A 52 29.94 7.69 -4.43
N ARG A 53 31.02 7.32 -3.73
CA ARG A 53 32.38 7.75 -4.08
C ARG A 53 33.02 6.77 -5.03
#